data_AF-E5VGR9-F1
#
_entry.id   AF-E5VGR9-F1
#
_cell.length_a   1.000
_cell.length_b   1.000
_cell.length_c   1.000
_cell.angle_alpha   90.00
_cell.angle_beta   90.00
_cell.angle_gamma   90.00
#
_symmetry.space_group_name_H-M   'P 1'
#
loop_
_entity.id
_entity.type
_entity.pdbx_description
1 polymer ?
#
loop_
_entity_poly.entity_id
_entity_poly.type
_entity_poly.pdbx_seq_one_letter_code
_entity_poly.pdbx_strand_id
1 'polypeptide(L)'
;MEKSHASPHLFLISENNEGIVLSSYDIPNGEDKNTFSYDSMKAVDYSELNESKKFTPALYREKDGVWEGGSTSQFSPVMIFKLWERFSEDSLEVSEIIEVNGRRTFGYDDPIVYKRKIFV
;
A
#
# COMPACT_ATOMS: atom_id res chain seq x y z
N MET A 1 -24.84 -11.72 3.64
CA MET A 1 -23.37 -11.61 3.69
C MET A 1 -22.98 -10.42 2.85
N GLU A 2 -22.41 -9.40 3.47
CA GLU A 2 -21.85 -8.26 2.77
C GLU A 2 -20.66 -8.76 1.92
N LYS A 3 -20.66 -8.48 0.62
CA LYS A 3 -19.53 -8.85 -0.25
C LYS A 3 -18.39 -7.89 0.10
N SER A 4 -17.36 -8.38 0.79
CA SER A 4 -16.11 -7.61 0.92
C SER A 4 -15.51 -7.47 -0.47
N HIS A 5 -15.43 -6.24 -0.97
CA HIS A 5 -14.70 -5.94 -2.20
C HIS A 5 -13.20 -5.90 -1.87
N ALA A 6 -12.60 -7.07 -1.66
CA ALA A 6 -11.16 -7.18 -1.51
C ALA A 6 -10.51 -6.81 -2.85
N SER A 7 -9.56 -5.86 -2.82
CA SER A 7 -8.73 -5.53 -3.97
C SER A 7 -7.32 -6.00 -3.66
N PRO A 8 -6.85 -7.09 -4.29
CA PRO A 8 -5.50 -7.54 -4.06
C PRO A 8 -4.50 -6.58 -4.73
N HIS A 9 -3.38 -6.37 -4.07
CA HIS A 9 -2.28 -5.53 -4.55
C HIS A 9 -0.98 -6.30 -4.38
N LEU A 10 -0.09 -6.16 -5.37
CA LEU A 10 1.30 -6.56 -5.24
C LEU A 10 2.13 -5.33 -4.95
N PHE A 11 2.97 -5.41 -3.92
CA PHE A 11 3.93 -4.38 -3.59
C PHE A 11 5.34 -4.95 -3.61
N LEU A 12 6.28 -4.14 -4.07
CA LEU A 12 7.71 -4.38 -3.95
C LEU A 12 8.27 -3.45 -2.89
N ILE A 13 8.94 -4.02 -1.91
CA ILE A 13 9.77 -3.28 -0.96
C ILE A 13 11.20 -3.35 -1.48
N SER A 14 11.82 -2.19 -1.68
CA SER A 14 13.21 -2.06 -2.14
C SER A 14 13.95 -1.00 -1.33
N GLU A 15 15.28 -1.00 -1.40
CA GLU A 15 16.12 0.00 -0.75
C GLU A 15 16.83 0.85 -1.81
N ASN A 16 16.93 2.16 -1.56
CA ASN A 16 17.75 3.07 -2.34
C ASN A 16 18.51 4.06 -1.42
N ASN A 17 19.26 4.99 -2.01
CA ASN A 17 20.07 5.96 -1.27
C ASN A 17 19.25 6.91 -0.35
N GLU A 18 17.94 7.02 -0.56
CA GLU A 18 17.05 7.89 0.21
C GLU A 18 16.31 7.17 1.34
N GLY A 19 16.22 5.83 1.28
CA GLY A 19 15.53 4.99 2.26
C GLY A 19 14.89 3.75 1.64
N ILE A 20 13.84 3.26 2.30
CA ILE A 20 13.04 2.13 1.81
C ILE A 20 11.91 2.65 0.93
N VAL A 21 11.69 1.99 -0.21
CA VAL A 21 10.65 2.35 -1.18
C VAL A 21 9.65 1.21 -1.31
N LEU A 22 8.36 1.54 -1.19
CA LEU A 22 7.24 0.66 -1.51
C LEU A 22 6.64 1.08 -2.85
N SER A 23 6.89 0.28 -3.89
CA SER A 23 6.29 0.46 -5.21
C SER A 23 5.17 -0.54 -5.43
N SER A 24 4.13 -0.15 -6.18
CA SER A 24 3.02 -1.04 -6.54
C SER A 24 3.24 -1.71 -7.89
N TYR A 25 2.83 -2.97 -8.01
CA TYR A 25 2.84 -3.74 -9.25
C TYR A 25 1.43 -4.18 -9.59
N ASP A 26 1.14 -4.31 -10.89
CA ASP A 26 -0.10 -4.93 -11.34
C ASP A 26 -0.06 -6.43 -11.03
N ILE A 27 -1.24 -7.03 -10.81
CA ILE A 27 -1.32 -8.49 -10.66
C ILE A 27 -0.82 -9.18 -11.95
N PRO A 28 -0.30 -10.43 -11.88
CA PRO A 28 0.25 -11.10 -13.04
C PRO A 28 -0.74 -11.20 -14.19
N ASN A 29 -0.25 -11.10 -15.43
CA ASN A 29 -1.08 -11.14 -16.62
C ASN A 29 -1.89 -12.45 -16.68
N GLY A 30 -3.21 -12.32 -16.90
CA GLY A 30 -4.14 -13.45 -16.99
C GLY A 30 -4.77 -13.88 -15.66
N GLU A 31 -4.36 -13.30 -14.53
CA GLU A 31 -5.02 -13.53 -13.23
C GLU A 31 -6.31 -12.71 -13.11
N ASP A 32 -7.33 -13.28 -12.44
CA ASP A 32 -8.59 -12.58 -12.16
C ASP A 32 -8.51 -11.83 -10.83
N LYS A 33 -8.53 -10.50 -10.90
CA LYS A 33 -8.47 -9.60 -9.73
C LYS A 33 -9.53 -9.89 -8.66
N ASN A 34 -10.65 -10.52 -9.00
CA ASN A 34 -11.73 -10.79 -8.05
C ASN A 34 -11.48 -12.06 -7.23
N THR A 35 -10.55 -12.92 -7.67
CA THR A 35 -10.21 -14.19 -7.04
C THR A 35 -8.74 -14.31 -6.67
N PHE A 36 -7.89 -13.40 -7.19
CA PHE A 36 -6.47 -13.36 -6.91
C PHE A 36 -6.20 -13.13 -5.42
N SER A 37 -5.41 -14.01 -4.85
CA SER A 37 -5.03 -14.07 -3.44
C SER A 37 -3.64 -14.70 -3.32
N TYR A 38 -3.07 -14.67 -2.12
CA TYR A 38 -1.81 -15.37 -1.85
C TYR A 38 -1.91 -16.87 -2.18
N ASP A 39 -3.00 -17.53 -1.78
CA ASP A 39 -3.20 -18.96 -1.97
C ASP A 39 -3.38 -19.35 -3.46
N SER A 40 -3.93 -18.44 -4.27
CA SER A 40 -4.14 -18.69 -5.71
C SER A 40 -2.98 -18.23 -6.58
N MET A 41 -2.02 -17.48 -6.02
CA MET A 41 -0.92 -16.90 -6.77
C MET A 41 0.01 -17.99 -7.29
N LYS A 42 0.19 -18.03 -8.61
CA LYS A 42 1.18 -18.91 -9.26
C LYS A 42 2.55 -18.27 -9.23
N ALA A 43 3.58 -19.10 -9.37
CA ALA A 43 4.93 -18.60 -9.64
C ALA A 43 4.93 -17.77 -10.93
N VAL A 44 5.60 -16.62 -10.87
CA VAL A 44 5.72 -15.66 -11.98
C VAL A 44 7.17 -15.19 -12.04
N ASP A 45 7.71 -15.04 -13.24
CA ASP A 45 9.02 -14.43 -13.42
C ASP A 45 8.92 -12.93 -13.11
N TYR A 46 9.86 -12.40 -12.33
CA TYR A 46 9.86 -10.99 -11.96
C TYR A 46 9.90 -10.06 -13.21
N SER A 47 10.54 -10.49 -14.29
CA SER A 47 10.62 -9.73 -15.54
C SER A 47 9.28 -9.63 -16.29
N GLU A 48 8.30 -10.47 -15.94
CA GLU A 48 6.95 -10.43 -16.50
C GLU A 48 6.00 -9.52 -15.69
N LEU A 49 6.43 -9.05 -14.51
CA LEU A 49 5.65 -8.13 -13.69
C LEU A 49 5.77 -6.70 -14.21
N ASN A 50 4.65 -5.97 -14.15
CA ASN A 50 4.57 -4.58 -14.58
C ASN A 50 4.40 -3.67 -13.36
N GLU A 51 5.26 -2.66 -13.24
CA GLU A 51 5.07 -1.62 -12.24
C GLU A 51 3.75 -0.87 -12.51
N SER A 52 2.92 -0.79 -11.48
CA SER A 52 1.62 -0.13 -11.56
C SER A 52 1.81 1.37 -11.39
N LYS A 53 1.28 2.15 -12.32
CA LYS A 53 1.28 3.63 -12.24
C LYS A 53 0.13 4.21 -11.44
N LYS A 54 -0.64 3.35 -10.75
CA LYS A 54 -1.79 3.79 -9.93
C LYS A 54 -1.32 4.55 -8.70
N PHE A 55 -0.25 4.08 -8.06
CA PHE A 55 0.29 4.67 -6.86
C PHE A 55 1.66 5.29 -7.14
N THR A 56 1.88 6.48 -6.59
CA THR A 56 3.23 7.01 -6.43
C THR A 56 3.96 6.13 -5.40
N PRO A 57 5.20 5.69 -5.66
CA PRO A 57 5.97 4.93 -4.69
C PRO A 57 6.09 5.68 -3.36
N ALA A 58 5.92 4.95 -2.25
CA ALA A 58 6.06 5.51 -0.92
C ALA A 58 7.50 5.37 -0.42
N LEU A 59 8.03 6.44 0.18
CA LEU A 59 9.40 6.49 0.70
C LEU A 59 9.36 6.53 2.23
N TYR A 60 10.10 5.63 2.85
CA TYR A 60 10.20 5.48 4.30
C TYR A 60 11.62 5.73 4.78
N ARG A 61 11.72 6.41 5.91
CA ARG A 61 12.98 6.66 6.62
C ARG A 61 12.89 6.13 8.03
N GLU A 62 13.98 5.56 8.49
CA GLU A 62 14.12 5.09 9.86
C GLU A 62 14.41 6.27 10.78
N LYS A 63 13.75 6.25 11.94
CA LYS A 63 13.95 7.19 13.03
C LYS A 63 13.61 6.52 14.35
N ASP A 64 14.60 6.42 15.23
CA ASP A 64 14.44 5.94 16.62
C ASP A 64 13.79 4.53 16.71
N GLY A 65 14.15 3.62 15.80
CA GLY A 65 13.62 2.26 15.69
C GLY A 65 12.29 2.15 14.95
N VAL A 66 11.78 3.25 14.38
CA VAL A 66 10.50 3.31 13.67
C VAL A 66 10.73 3.75 12.23
N TRP A 67 10.16 3.03 11.28
CA TRP A 67 10.12 3.48 9.89
C TRP A 67 8.88 4.32 9.65
N GLU A 68 9.05 5.54 9.16
CA GLU A 68 7.95 6.45 8.85
C GLU A 68 8.05 6.98 7.42
N GLY A 69 6.92 7.07 6.73
CA GLY A 69 6.91 7.43 5.32
C GLY A 69 5.56 7.31 4.66
N GLY A 70 5.51 7.57 3.36
CA GLY A 70 4.25 7.57 2.64
C GLY A 70 4.36 8.12 1.22
N SER A 71 3.20 8.31 0.59
CA SER A 71 3.10 8.90 -0.74
C SER A 71 1.84 9.74 -0.93
N THR A 72 1.87 10.56 -1.96
CA THR A 72 0.67 11.24 -2.49
C THR A 72 0.49 10.80 -3.94
N SER A 73 -0.61 10.13 -4.21
CA SER A 73 -0.96 9.55 -5.51
C SER A 73 -2.15 10.31 -6.10
N GLN A 74 -2.02 10.76 -7.33
CA GLN A 74 -3.12 11.42 -8.05
C GLN A 74 -3.83 10.40 -8.93
N PHE A 75 -5.01 9.94 -8.50
CA PHE A 75 -5.81 8.97 -9.27
C PHE A 75 -6.59 9.61 -10.42
N SER A 76 -6.91 10.91 -10.31
CA SER A 76 -7.52 11.69 -11.38
C SER A 76 -7.24 13.19 -11.19
N PRO A 77 -7.59 14.07 -12.16
CA PRO A 77 -7.44 15.53 -11.99
C PRO A 77 -8.08 16.09 -10.73
N VAL A 78 -9.09 15.40 -10.19
CA VAL A 78 -9.86 15.84 -9.02
C VAL A 78 -9.72 14.94 -7.81
N MET A 79 -9.01 13.82 -7.91
CA MET A 79 -8.92 12.81 -6.85
C MET A 79 -7.47 12.54 -6.47
N ILE A 80 -7.15 12.78 -5.20
CA ILE A 80 -5.84 12.56 -4.60
C ILE A 80 -5.99 11.56 -3.46
N PHE A 81 -5.11 10.57 -3.43
CA PHE A 81 -4.94 9.62 -2.34
C PHE A 81 -3.63 9.92 -1.62
N LYS A 82 -3.67 10.05 -0.30
CA LYS A 82 -2.50 10.23 0.55
C LYS A 82 -2.38 9.03 1.47
N LEU A 83 -1.19 8.43 1.48
CA LEU A 83 -0.82 7.36 2.39
C LEU A 83 0.32 7.86 3.28
N TRP A 84 0.20 7.61 4.57
CA TRP A 84 1.28 7.75 5.53
C TRP A 84 1.26 6.56 6.47
N GLU A 85 2.41 5.95 6.71
CA GLU A 85 2.53 4.77 7.56
C GLU A 85 3.69 4.89 8.53
N ARG A 86 3.54 4.23 9.68
CA ARG A 86 4.61 4.04 10.67
C ARG A 86 4.72 2.54 10.98
N PHE A 87 5.91 1.98 10.84
CA PHE A 87 6.21 0.60 11.17
C PHE A 87 7.11 0.57 12.41
N SER A 88 6.61 -0.02 13.48
CA SER A 88 7.37 -0.32 14.69
C SER A 88 7.50 -1.85 14.87
N GLU A 89 8.21 -2.27 15.91
CA GLU A 89 8.30 -3.69 16.27
C GLU A 89 6.91 -4.32 16.48
N ASP A 90 6.02 -3.59 17.17
CA ASP A 90 4.74 -4.09 17.67
C ASP A 90 3.53 -3.73 16.79
N SER A 91 3.65 -2.71 15.94
CA SER A 91 2.51 -2.19 15.18
C SER A 91 2.83 -1.61 13.82
N LEU A 92 1.83 -1.65 12.96
CA LEU A 92 1.72 -0.86 11.74
C LEU A 92 0.60 0.18 11.95
N GLU A 93 0.93 1.46 11.87
CA GLU A 93 -0.02 2.56 11.88
C GLU A 93 -0.23 3.05 10.46
N VAL A 94 -1.48 3.16 10.01
CA VAL A 94 -1.83 3.55 8.63
C VAL A 94 -2.79 4.73 8.65
N SER A 95 -2.38 5.82 8.01
CA SER A 95 -3.20 7.00 7.73
C SER A 95 -3.46 7.10 6.23
N GLU A 96 -4.70 6.88 5.85
CA GLU A 96 -5.17 7.03 4.47
C GLU A 96 -6.17 8.18 4.38
N ILE A 97 -5.97 9.05 3.40
CA ILE A 97 -6.88 10.16 3.11
C ILE A 97 -7.19 10.16 1.62
N ILE A 98 -8.48 10.30 1.28
CA ILE A 98 -8.90 10.62 -0.09
C ILE A 98 -9.45 12.04 -0.09
N GLU A 99 -8.89 12.85 -0.98
CA GLU A 99 -9.36 14.20 -1.28
C GLU A 99 -10.00 14.22 -2.67
N VAL A 100 -11.23 14.73 -2.75
CA VAL A 100 -11.94 14.97 -4.00
C VAL A 100 -12.24 16.46 -4.12
N ASN A 101 -11.82 17.08 -5.22
CA ASN A 101 -11.92 18.53 -5.44
C ASN A 101 -11.34 19.36 -4.26
N GLY A 102 -10.20 18.91 -3.71
CA GLY A 102 -9.52 19.55 -2.59
C GLY A 102 -10.22 19.42 -1.23
N ARG A 103 -11.25 18.57 -1.12
CA ARG A 103 -11.94 18.29 0.15
C ARG A 103 -11.74 16.84 0.55
N ARG A 104 -11.43 16.60 1.83
CA ARG A 104 -11.36 15.23 2.39
C ARG A 104 -12.74 14.58 2.30
N THR A 105 -12.83 13.46 1.58
CA THR A 105 -14.05 12.64 1.45
C THR A 105 -13.93 11.29 2.14
N PHE A 106 -12.70 10.85 2.44
CA PHE A 106 -12.42 9.62 3.19
C PHE A 106 -11.14 9.81 4.02
N GLY A 107 -11.01 9.00 5.07
CA GLY A 107 -9.89 9.01 5.98
C GLY A 107 -10.29 9.42 7.40
N TYR A 108 -9.60 8.83 8.36
CA TYR A 108 -9.77 9.09 9.79
C TYR A 108 -8.85 10.22 10.23
N ASP A 109 -9.19 10.85 11.36
CA ASP A 109 -8.31 11.85 11.99
C ASP A 109 -7.10 11.18 12.65
N ASP A 110 -7.32 9.99 13.22
CA ASP A 110 -6.30 9.15 13.83
C ASP A 110 -5.94 7.96 12.91
N PRO A 111 -4.69 7.44 12.95
CA PRO A 111 -4.30 6.29 12.17
C PRO A 111 -5.06 5.01 12.60
N ILE A 112 -5.28 4.13 11.64
CA ILE A 112 -5.67 2.74 11.93
C ILE A 112 -4.43 2.01 12.45
N VAL A 113 -4.52 1.42 13.64
CA VAL A 113 -3.40 0.72 14.27
C VAL A 113 -3.58 -0.79 14.18
N TYR A 114 -2.73 -1.43 13.39
CA TYR A 114 -2.62 -2.88 13.29
C TYR A 114 -1.56 -3.37 14.28
N LYS A 115 -1.98 -4.17 15.27
CA LYS A 115 -1.07 -4.78 16.24
C LYS A 115 -0.59 -6.14 15.74
N ARG A 116 0.70 -6.42 15.89
CA ARG A 116 1.29 -7.72 15.58
C ARG A 116 0.60 -8.80 16.43
N LYS A 117 -0.06 -9.74 15.78
CA LYS A 117 -0.61 -10.92 16.47
C LYS A 117 0.48 -12.00 16.51
N ILE A 118 1.06 -12.20 17.69
CA ILE A 118 1.97 -13.31 17.93
C ILE A 118 1.10 -14.53 18.22
N PHE A 119 1.16 -15.54 17.35
CA PHE A 119 0.61 -16.85 17.67
C PHE A 119 1.69 -17.59 18.47
N VAL A 120 1.43 -17.78 19.76
CA VAL A 120 2.23 -18.62 20.67
C VAL A 120 1.69 -20.04 20.62
#